data_AF-A0A940BHQ6-F1
#
_entry.id   AF-A0A940BHQ6-F1
#
_cell.length_a   1.000
_cell.length_b   1.000
_cell.length_c   1.000
_cell.angle_alpha   90.00
_cell.angle_beta   90.00
_cell.angle_gamma   90.00
#
_symmetry.space_group_name_H-M   'P 1'
#
loop_
_entity.id
_entity.type
_entity.pdbx_description
1 polymer ?
#
loop_
_entity_poly.entity_id
_entity_poly.type
_entity_poly.pdbx_seq_one_letter_code
_entity_poly.pdbx_strand_id
1 'polypeptide(L)'
;MGKLLFHIGRYFVLMKRVFSRPERWRVFLRNTVRAIDSMGVSSIAIVLIISFFMGAVCAIQMAYNLQNPIIPRYLIGYGTRETLLLEFSSTIVALILAGKVGSNIASEL
;
A
#
# COMPACT_ATOMS: atom_id res chain seq x y z
N MET A 1 -10.52 -7.49 30.32
CA MET A 1 -10.22 -6.10 29.90
C MET A 1 -8.80 -5.64 30.25
N GLY A 2 -8.33 -5.82 31.49
CA GLY A 2 -7.01 -5.30 31.94
C GLY A 2 -5.77 -5.77 31.14
N LYS A 3 -5.76 -7.01 30.62
CA LYS A 3 -4.65 -7.52 29.79
C LYS A 3 -4.50 -6.75 28.46
N LEU A 4 -5.61 -6.37 27.82
CA LEU A 4 -5.58 -5.63 26.55
C LEU A 4 -4.97 -4.22 26.74
N LEU A 5 -5.43 -3.50 27.75
CA LEU A 5 -4.90 -2.19 28.14
C LEU A 5 -3.41 -2.24 28.49
N PHE A 6 -2.97 -3.31 29.16
CA PHE A 6 -1.57 -3.52 29.49
C PHE A 6 -0.68 -3.73 28.25
N HIS A 7 -1.13 -4.54 27.28
CA HIS A 7 -0.40 -4.75 26.03
C HIS A 7 -0.37 -3.49 25.16
N ILE A 8 -1.49 -2.77 25.07
CA ILE A 8 -1.57 -1.48 24.36
C ILE A 8 -0.61 -0.47 24.99
N GLY A 9 -0.60 -0.33 26.32
CA GLY A 9 0.33 0.56 27.02
C GLY A 9 1.80 0.23 26.75
N ARG A 10 2.15 -1.06 26.76
CA ARG A 10 3.52 -1.52 26.43
C ARG A 10 3.90 -1.20 24.97
N TYR A 11 2.96 -1.35 24.03
CA TYR A 11 3.17 -0.99 22.63
C TYR A 11 3.43 0.52 22.46
N PHE A 12 2.67 1.39 23.13
CA PHE A 12 2.93 2.83 23.09
C PHE A 12 4.31 3.20 23.66
N VAL A 13 4.75 2.53 24.73
CA VAL A 13 6.10 2.73 25.28
C VAL A 13 7.19 2.27 24.31
N LEU A 14 7.00 1.13 23.64
CA LEU A 14 7.89 0.65 22.59
C LEU A 14 7.99 1.68 21.45
N MET A 15 6.85 2.16 20.97
CA MET A 15 6.77 3.14 19.89
C MET A 15 7.51 4.43 20.24
N LYS A 16 7.34 4.93 21.46
CA LYS A 16 8.10 6.10 21.96
C LYS A 16 9.62 5.87 21.92
N ARG A 17 10.08 4.66 22.21
CA ARG A 17 11.51 4.31 22.15
C ARG A 17 12.02 4.25 20.71
N VAL A 18 11.24 3.74 19.76
CA VAL A 18 11.61 3.67 18.32
C VAL A 18 11.89 5.05 17.72
N PHE A 19 11.14 6.08 18.12
CA PHE A 19 11.37 7.46 17.66
C PHE A 19 12.51 8.21 18.38
N SER A 20 13.25 7.54 19.28
CA SER A 20 14.40 8.16 19.95
C SER A 20 15.57 8.35 18.98
N ARG A 21 16.44 9.33 19.27
CA ARG A 21 17.57 9.67 18.38
C ARG A 21 18.45 8.45 18.11
N PRO A 22 18.75 8.13 16.83
CA PRO A 22 19.60 6.99 16.50
C PRO A 22 21.04 7.24 16.93
N GLU A 23 21.70 6.23 17.52
CA GLU A 23 23.09 6.32 17.99
C GLU A 23 24.09 6.54 16.84
N ARG A 24 23.81 5.97 15.66
CA ARG A 24 24.69 6.02 14.48
C ARG A 24 23.90 6.24 13.19
N TRP A 25 23.73 7.51 12.82
CA TRP A 25 23.02 7.94 11.60
C TRP A 25 23.48 7.23 10.32
N ARG A 26 24.79 7.02 10.15
CA ARG A 26 25.35 6.38 8.94
C ARG A 26 24.93 4.91 8.81
N VAL A 27 24.83 4.19 9.91
CA VAL A 27 24.39 2.78 9.92
C VAL A 27 22.88 2.69 9.74
N PHE A 28 22.13 3.58 10.39
CA PHE A 28 20.68 3.68 10.23
C PHE A 28 20.30 3.88 8.76
N LEU A 29 20.85 4.90 8.09
CA LEU A 29 20.56 5.18 6.69
C LEU A 29 20.95 4.01 5.77
N ARG A 30 22.11 3.38 6.00
CA ARG A 30 22.53 2.22 5.21
C ARG A 30 21.55 1.05 5.35
N ASN A 31 21.04 0.81 6.55
CA ASN A 31 20.06 -0.24 6.81
C ASN A 31 18.69 0.13 6.23
N THR A 32 18.26 1.39 6.32
CA THR A 32 17.02 1.88 5.70
C THR A 32 17.04 1.71 4.18
N VAL A 33 18.15 2.05 3.52
CA VAL A 33 18.27 1.88 2.06
C VAL A 33 18.25 0.42 1.65
N ARG A 34 18.94 -0.46 2.39
CA ARG A 34 18.88 -1.92 2.15
C ARG A 34 17.47 -2.48 2.34
N ALA A 35 16.77 -2.01 3.37
CA ALA A 35 15.38 -2.35 3.64
C ALA A 35 14.46 -1.90 2.49
N ILE A 36 14.64 -0.68 1.97
CA ILE A 36 13.90 -0.18 0.80
C ILE A 36 14.19 -1.03 -0.44
N ASP A 37 15.44 -1.41 -0.66
CA ASP A 37 15.84 -2.23 -1.82
C ASP A 37 15.23 -3.63 -1.75
N SER A 38 15.45 -4.37 -0.64
CA SER A 38 14.94 -5.74 -0.52
C SER A 38 13.42 -5.81 -0.44
N MET A 39 12.77 -4.88 0.28
CA MET A 39 11.33 -4.90 0.47
C MET A 39 10.58 -4.22 -0.68
N GLY A 40 11.12 -3.12 -1.19
CA GLY A 40 10.53 -2.33 -2.28
C GLY A 40 10.67 -3.02 -3.64
N VAL A 41 11.91 -3.32 -4.07
CA VAL A 41 12.16 -3.85 -5.43
C VAL A 41 11.47 -5.18 -5.66
N SER A 42 11.50 -6.07 -4.67
CA SER A 42 10.83 -7.37 -4.75
C SER A 42 9.29 -7.26 -4.84
N SER A 43 8.70 -6.11 -4.51
CA SER A 43 7.25 -5.90 -4.62
C SER A 43 6.81 -5.34 -5.98
N ILE A 44 7.73 -4.75 -6.76
CA ILE A 44 7.40 -4.03 -8.00
C ILE A 44 6.71 -4.96 -9.01
N ALA A 45 7.19 -6.19 -9.18
CA ALA A 45 6.61 -7.14 -10.12
C ALA A 45 5.14 -7.46 -9.79
N ILE A 46 4.83 -7.66 -8.50
CA ILE A 46 3.47 -7.96 -8.03
C ILE A 46 2.56 -6.74 -8.23
N VAL A 47 3.04 -5.54 -7.88
CA VAL A 47 2.28 -4.30 -8.06
C VAL A 47 1.96 -4.05 -9.54
N LEU A 48 2.93 -4.24 -10.45
CA LEU A 48 2.71 -4.07 -11.89
C LEU A 48 1.61 -4.98 -12.44
N ILE A 49 1.64 -6.26 -12.06
CA ILE A 49 0.64 -7.25 -12.51
C ILE A 49 -0.74 -6.86 -11.98
N ILE A 50 -0.87 -6.56 -10.69
CA ILE A 50 -2.16 -6.24 -10.09
C ILE A 50 -2.72 -4.92 -10.63
N SER A 51 -1.90 -3.88 -10.76
CA SER A 51 -2.32 -2.59 -11.33
C SER A 51 -2.84 -2.71 -12.76
N PHE A 52 -2.25 -3.59 -13.59
CA PHE A 52 -2.74 -3.85 -14.93
C PHE A 52 -4.14 -4.48 -14.93
N PHE A 53 -4.34 -5.56 -14.17
CA PHE A 53 -5.63 -6.24 -14.09
C PHE A 53 -6.71 -5.35 -13.46
N MET A 54 -6.35 -4.59 -12.43
CA MET A 54 -7.20 -3.60 -11.79
C MET A 54 -7.72 -2.55 -12.78
N GLY A 55 -6.83 -2.00 -13.62
CA GLY A 55 -7.19 -1.07 -14.68
C GLY A 55 -8.23 -1.64 -15.64
N ALA A 56 -8.02 -2.87 -16.10
CA ALA A 56 -8.95 -3.55 -16.98
C ALA A 56 -10.32 -3.79 -16.31
N VAL A 57 -10.34 -4.26 -15.06
CA VAL A 57 -11.57 -4.51 -14.31
C VAL A 57 -12.37 -3.21 -14.10
N CYS A 58 -11.70 -2.12 -13.72
CA CYS A 58 -12.36 -0.81 -13.56
C CYS A 58 -12.92 -0.27 -14.88
N ALA A 59 -12.21 -0.42 -15.99
CA ALA A 59 -12.69 0.00 -17.31
C ALA A 59 -13.95 -0.77 -17.73
N ILE A 60 -13.95 -2.09 -17.54
CA ILE A 60 -15.08 -2.96 -17.84
C ILE A 60 -16.27 -2.61 -16.93
N GLN A 61 -16.03 -2.45 -15.63
CA GLN A 61 -17.08 -2.10 -14.68
C GLN A 61 -17.71 -0.74 -15.01
N MET A 62 -16.89 0.25 -15.38
CA MET A 62 -17.38 1.57 -15.78
C MET A 62 -18.21 1.50 -17.07
N ALA A 63 -17.78 0.72 -18.05
CA ALA A 63 -18.53 0.50 -19.29
C ALA A 63 -19.89 -0.19 -19.05
N TYR A 64 -19.95 -1.15 -18.12
CA TYR A 64 -21.22 -1.77 -17.73
C TYR A 64 -22.15 -0.83 -16.97
N ASN A 65 -21.63 0.08 -16.15
CA ASN A 65 -22.46 1.03 -15.41
C ASN A 65 -23.00 2.15 -16.33
N LEU A 66 -22.23 2.56 -17.34
CA LEU A 66 -22.61 3.61 -18.31
C LEU A 66 -23.25 3.03 -19.60
N GLN A 67 -24.08 1.99 -19.47
CA GLN A 67 -24.79 1.38 -20.62
C GLN A 67 -25.85 2.28 -21.27
N ASN A 68 -26.17 3.43 -20.67
CA ASN A 68 -27.22 4.29 -21.19
C ASN A 68 -26.74 5.05 -22.45
N PRO A 69 -27.40 4.91 -23.61
CA PRO A 69 -26.94 5.48 -24.89
C PRO A 69 -26.87 7.02 -24.93
N ILE A 70 -27.44 7.69 -23.93
CA ILE A 70 -27.38 9.15 -23.76
C ILE A 70 -26.00 9.59 -23.25
N ILE A 71 -25.24 8.71 -22.60
CA ILE A 71 -23.98 9.06 -21.94
C ILE A 71 -22.80 8.89 -22.92
N PRO A 72 -22.01 9.96 -23.17
CA PRO A 72 -20.84 9.87 -24.03
C PRO A 72 -19.81 8.82 -23.59
N ARG A 73 -19.32 8.00 -24.52
CA ARG A 73 -18.35 6.92 -24.23
C ARG A 73 -17.01 7.42 -23.68
N TYR A 74 -16.64 8.68 -23.91
CA TYR A 74 -15.39 9.24 -23.35
C TYR A 74 -15.44 9.36 -21.81
N LEU A 75 -16.63 9.42 -21.22
CA LEU A 75 -16.81 9.48 -19.76
C LEU A 75 -16.39 8.18 -19.08
N ILE A 76 -16.41 7.06 -19.81
CA ILE A 76 -15.88 5.78 -19.33
C ILE A 76 -14.38 5.93 -19.03
N GLY A 77 -13.60 6.42 -20.00
CA GLY A 77 -12.16 6.63 -19.81
C GLY A 77 -11.83 7.70 -18.77
N TYR A 78 -12.60 8.79 -18.74
CA TYR A 78 -12.43 9.86 -17.76
C TYR A 78 -12.66 9.34 -16.33
N GLY A 79 -13.79 8.70 -16.09
CA GLY A 79 -14.14 8.20 -14.77
C GLY A 79 -13.27 7.03 -14.32
N THR A 80 -12.90 6.11 -15.23
CA THR A 80 -11.91 5.06 -14.92
C THR A 80 -10.57 5.65 -14.48
N ARG A 81 -10.10 6.72 -15.13
CA ARG A 81 -8.85 7.40 -14.74
C ARG A 81 -8.96 8.04 -13.35
N GLU A 82 -10.05 8.75 -13.06
CA GLU A 82 -10.26 9.37 -11.75
C GLU A 82 -10.31 8.32 -10.63
N THR A 83 -11.09 7.25 -10.81
CA THR A 83 -11.17 6.15 -9.83
C THR A 83 -9.81 5.48 -9.64
N LEU A 84 -9.03 5.30 -10.72
CA LEU A 84 -7.69 4.72 -10.59
C LEU A 84 -6.72 5.61 -9.81
N LEU A 85 -6.70 6.90 -10.13
CA LEU A 85 -5.76 7.84 -9.53
C LEU A 85 -6.11 8.17 -8.08
N LEU A 86 -7.39 8.39 -7.77
CA LEU A 86 -7.82 8.85 -6.46
C LEU A 86 -7.99 7.71 -5.46
N GLU A 87 -8.56 6.58 -5.87
CA GLU A 87 -8.92 5.52 -4.93
C GLU A 87 -7.97 4.32 -5.03
N PHE A 88 -7.78 3.77 -6.23
CA PHE A 88 -7.05 2.51 -6.37
C PHE A 88 -5.54 2.67 -6.22
N SER A 89 -4.96 3.76 -6.70
CA SER A 89 -3.50 3.98 -6.62
C SER A 89 -3.00 4.02 -5.17
N SER A 90 -3.77 4.62 -4.26
CA SER A 90 -3.36 4.72 -2.85
C SER A 90 -3.74 3.47 -2.06
N THR A 91 -5.00 3.02 -2.17
CA THR A 91 -5.53 1.95 -1.32
C THR A 91 -4.94 0.59 -1.66
N ILE A 92 -4.86 0.23 -2.94
CA ILE A 92 -4.44 -1.12 -3.33
C ILE A 92 -2.94 -1.30 -3.29
N VAL A 93 -2.18 -0.27 -3.67
CA VAL A 93 -0.73 -0.30 -3.48
C VAL A 93 -0.40 -0.41 -1.99
N ALA A 94 -1.08 0.35 -1.11
CA ALA A 94 -0.87 0.25 0.33
C ALA A 94 -1.24 -1.13 0.89
N LEU A 95 -2.37 -1.72 0.45
CA LEU A 95 -2.80 -3.05 0.89
C LEU A 95 -1.81 -4.15 0.48
N ILE A 96 -1.36 -4.14 -0.78
CA ILE A 96 -0.40 -5.12 -1.32
C ILE A 96 0.93 -5.01 -0.58
N LEU A 97 1.44 -3.77 -0.42
CA LEU A 97 2.69 -3.53 0.29
C LEU A 97 2.57 -3.93 1.76
N ALA A 98 1.47 -3.59 2.44
CA ALA A 98 1.25 -4.00 3.83
C ALA A 98 1.25 -5.53 3.98
N GLY A 99 0.66 -6.27 3.03
CA GLY A 99 0.69 -7.73 3.03
C GLY A 99 2.09 -8.30 2.84
N LYS A 100 2.79 -7.89 1.78
CA LYS A 100 4.11 -8.43 1.41
C LYS A 100 5.21 -7.97 2.36
N VAL A 101 5.30 -6.67 2.61
CA VAL A 101 6.31 -6.07 3.48
C VAL A 101 6.04 -6.42 4.94
N GLY A 102 4.77 -6.36 5.38
CA GLY A 102 4.40 -6.74 6.75
C GLY A 102 4.72 -8.21 7.06
N SER A 103 4.43 -9.12 6.12
CA SER A 103 4.77 -10.54 6.29
C SER A 103 6.27 -10.78 6.33
N ASN A 104 7.06 -10.08 5.48
CA ASN A 104 8.51 -10.18 5.50
C ASN A 104 9.09 -9.70 6.85
N ILE A 105 8.65 -8.55 7.36
CA ILE A 105 9.11 -8.02 8.65
C ILE A 105 8.71 -8.95 9.80
N ALA A 106 7.48 -9.48 9.79
CA ALA A 106 7.02 -10.41 10.81
C ALA A 106 7.76 -11.76 10.78
N SER A 107 8.27 -12.16 9.62
CA SER A 107 9.09 -13.37 9.47
C SER A 107 10.57 -13.16 9.82
N GLU A 108 11.05 -11.91 9.83
CA GLU A 108 12.42 -11.55 10.22
C GLU A 108 12.57 -11.32 11.74
N LEU A 109 11.49 -10.95 12.41
CA LEU A 109 11.40 -10.71 13.87
C LEU A 109 11.11 -11.99 14.65
#